data_AF-A0A9X7A5H1-F1
#
_entry.id   AF-A0A9X7A5H1-F1
#
_cell.length_a   1.000
_cell.length_b   1.000
_cell.length_c   1.000
_cell.angle_alpha   90.00
_cell.angle_beta   90.00
_cell.angle_gamma   90.00
#
_symmetry.space_group_name_H-M   'P 1'
#
loop_
_entity.id
_entity.type
_entity.pdbx_description
1 polymer ?
#
loop_
_entity_poly.entity_id
_entity_poly.type
_entity_poly.pdbx_seq_one_letter_code
_entity_poly.pdbx_strand_id
1 'polypeptide(L)'
;MKYYSKDWYSKMQVYGFLLSFPETKEEWDKSIKNFESYGRDYIKNHKEDLEILKNDLLKFLPEPFHQYINDGTLNTSYPSEKLRNMINNWKDKYNQQMEELDKEYLSNYNSSKDLLPFNIVKLNEISLHDSNVISIENPTNDTFVIYLDCEGGFNDFSEIKLTFKGVKEISMPENIKGGFWLYDEVYPTKIGFELHVLFDIPFIEFKIVAEDIVVEGKNL
;
A
#
# COMPACT_ATOMS: atom_id res chain seq x y z
N MET A 1 -4.31 17.97 -2.20
CA MET A 1 -2.99 17.48 -1.75
C MET A 1 -3.11 15.97 -1.72
N LYS A 2 -2.13 15.23 -2.22
CA LYS A 2 -2.14 13.75 -2.22
C LYS A 2 -1.30 13.25 -1.06
N TYR A 3 -1.86 12.40 -0.19
CA TYR A 3 -1.21 11.88 1.02
C TYR A 3 -0.49 10.56 0.75
N TYR A 4 -1.16 9.62 0.10
CA TYR A 4 -0.72 8.27 -0.23
C TYR A 4 -0.25 8.23 -1.69
N SER A 5 1.03 8.52 -1.87
CA SER A 5 1.71 8.45 -3.18
C SER A 5 2.45 7.12 -3.38
N LYS A 6 2.88 6.86 -4.61
CA LYS A 6 3.84 5.77 -4.89
C LYS A 6 5.09 5.84 -4.00
N ASP A 7 5.67 7.02 -3.84
CA ASP A 7 6.87 7.22 -3.02
C ASP A 7 6.60 6.93 -1.53
N TRP A 8 5.41 7.28 -1.05
CA TRP A 8 4.98 6.94 0.30
C TRP A 8 4.89 5.42 0.49
N TYR A 9 4.27 4.70 -0.46
CA TYR A 9 4.16 3.24 -0.37
C TYR A 9 5.52 2.55 -0.45
N SER A 10 6.42 2.98 -1.35
CA SER A 10 7.79 2.46 -1.39
C SER A 10 8.54 2.69 -0.07
N LYS A 11 8.34 3.83 0.59
CA LYS A 11 8.91 4.10 1.91
C LYS A 11 8.29 3.20 3.00
N MET A 12 7.01 2.87 2.90
CA MET A 12 6.33 1.91 3.77
C MET A 12 6.91 0.50 3.61
N GLN A 13 7.25 0.07 2.38
CA GLN A 13 7.92 -1.20 2.15
C GLN A 13 9.31 -1.25 2.83
N VAL A 14 10.06 -0.15 2.78
CA VAL A 14 11.33 -0.03 3.53
C VAL A 14 11.09 -0.15 5.05
N TYR A 15 10.04 0.48 5.57
CA TYR A 15 9.67 0.33 6.99
C TYR A 15 9.31 -1.13 7.33
N GLY A 16 8.48 -1.79 6.52
CA GLY A 16 8.12 -3.20 6.68
C GLY A 16 9.34 -4.13 6.67
N PHE A 17 10.30 -3.89 5.77
CA PHE A 17 11.58 -4.59 5.74
C PHE A 17 12.39 -4.40 7.03
N LEU A 18 12.34 -3.22 7.65
CA LEU A 18 13.04 -2.95 8.91
C LEU A 18 12.30 -3.51 10.14
N LEU A 19 11.00 -3.79 10.04
CA LEU A 19 10.22 -4.44 11.10
C LEU A 19 10.57 -5.92 11.27
N SER A 20 11.03 -6.60 10.22
CA SER A 20 11.41 -8.01 10.30
C SER A 20 12.75 -8.26 11.03
N PHE A 21 13.38 -7.21 11.54
CA PHE A 21 14.64 -7.32 12.27
C PHE A 21 14.43 -7.93 13.66
N PRO A 22 15.27 -8.91 14.06
CA PRO A 22 15.15 -9.56 15.36
C PRO A 22 15.44 -8.57 16.49
N GLU A 23 14.59 -8.54 17.52
CA GLU A 23 14.85 -7.75 18.73
C GLU A 23 15.94 -8.40 19.58
N THR A 24 15.95 -9.74 19.62
CA THR A 24 16.88 -10.52 20.42
C THR A 24 17.69 -11.53 19.60
N LYS A 25 18.83 -11.96 20.16
CA LYS A 25 19.64 -13.02 19.54
C LYS A 25 18.91 -14.36 19.49
N GLU A 26 18.07 -14.64 20.49
CA GLU A 26 17.23 -15.85 20.51
C GLU A 26 16.19 -15.86 19.38
N GLU A 27 15.53 -14.73 19.11
CA GLU A 27 14.61 -14.60 17.97
C GLU A 27 15.31 -14.84 16.64
N TRP A 28 16.50 -14.27 16.46
CA TRP A 28 17.31 -14.49 15.26
C TRP A 28 17.66 -15.97 15.07
N ASP A 29 18.16 -16.62 16.12
CA ASP A 29 18.55 -18.04 16.05
C ASP A 29 17.31 -18.94 15.83
N LYS A 30 16.14 -18.57 16.39
CA LYS A 30 14.87 -19.26 16.15
C LYS A 30 14.40 -19.10 14.71
N SER A 31 14.51 -17.90 14.13
CA SER A 31 14.16 -17.64 12.73
C SER A 31 15.02 -18.46 11.76
N ILE A 32 16.32 -18.56 12.01
CA ILE A 32 17.21 -19.43 11.22
C ILE A 32 16.75 -20.89 11.29
N LYS A 33 16.55 -21.43 12.50
CA LYS A 33 16.10 -22.82 12.69
C LYS A 33 14.75 -23.10 12.03
N ASN A 34 13.82 -22.16 12.10
CA ASN A 34 12.52 -22.28 11.45
C ASN A 34 12.67 -22.41 9.93
N PHE A 35 13.48 -21.57 9.30
CA PHE A 35 13.74 -21.64 7.86
C PHE A 35 14.40 -22.97 7.47
N GLU A 36 15.41 -23.40 8.22
CA GLU A 36 16.09 -24.69 8.02
C GLU A 36 15.09 -25.87 8.11
N SER A 37 14.13 -25.81 9.03
CA SER A 37 13.10 -26.85 9.19
C SER A 37 12.18 -27.01 7.95
N TYR A 38 12.02 -25.95 7.16
CA TYR A 38 11.29 -25.97 5.89
C TYR A 38 12.20 -26.22 4.67
N GLY A 39 13.48 -26.57 4.90
CA GLY A 39 14.47 -26.76 3.85
C GLY A 39 14.86 -25.46 3.12
N ARG A 40 14.69 -24.30 3.78
CA ARG A 40 15.02 -22.98 3.22
C ARG A 40 16.27 -22.41 3.88
N ASP A 41 17.05 -21.67 3.10
CA ASP A 41 18.22 -20.95 3.59
C ASP A 41 17.81 -19.52 4.00
N TYR A 42 17.83 -19.25 5.30
CA TYR A 42 17.46 -17.96 5.87
C TYR A 42 18.29 -16.81 5.27
N ILE A 43 19.60 -16.97 5.20
CA ILE A 43 20.54 -15.94 4.75
C ILE A 43 20.37 -15.67 3.27
N LYS A 44 20.19 -16.72 2.46
CA LYS A 44 19.95 -16.58 1.03
C LYS A 44 18.67 -15.80 0.74
N ASN A 45 17.56 -16.14 1.40
CA ASN A 45 16.29 -15.42 1.21
C ASN A 45 16.44 -13.93 1.58
N HIS A 46 17.08 -13.62 2.71
CA HIS A 46 17.29 -12.23 3.13
C HIS A 46 18.17 -11.44 2.16
N LYS A 47 19.16 -12.08 1.52
CA LYS A 47 19.94 -11.44 0.45
C LYS A 47 19.08 -11.12 -0.77
N GLU A 48 18.17 -12.00 -1.14
CA GLU A 48 17.25 -11.78 -2.25
C GLU A 48 16.32 -10.60 -1.94
N ASP A 49 15.73 -10.55 -0.73
CA ASP A 49 14.90 -9.42 -0.28
C ASP A 49 15.66 -8.09 -0.28
N LEU A 50 16.92 -8.11 0.17
CA LEU A 50 17.78 -6.92 0.19
C LEU A 50 18.06 -6.40 -1.23
N GLU A 51 18.33 -7.28 -2.19
CA GLU A 51 18.58 -6.88 -3.58
C GLU A 51 17.31 -6.36 -4.26
N ILE A 52 16.13 -6.94 -3.97
CA ILE A 52 14.84 -6.46 -4.47
C ILE A 52 14.58 -5.02 -4.00
N LEU A 53 14.82 -4.73 -2.72
CA LEU A 53 14.52 -3.42 -2.12
C LEU A 53 15.70 -2.44 -2.17
N LYS A 54 16.85 -2.82 -2.75
CA LYS A 54 18.10 -2.06 -2.68
C LYS A 54 17.96 -0.60 -3.09
N ASN A 55 17.27 -0.34 -4.20
CA ASN A 55 17.10 1.02 -4.72
C ASN A 55 16.27 1.88 -3.76
N ASP A 56 15.19 1.33 -3.21
CA ASP A 56 14.34 2.03 -2.25
C ASP A 56 15.06 2.23 -0.91
N LEU A 57 15.82 1.23 -0.45
CA LEU A 57 16.66 1.34 0.74
C LEU A 57 17.69 2.46 0.61
N LEU A 58 18.39 2.56 -0.53
CA LEU A 58 19.35 3.64 -0.78
C LEU A 58 18.67 5.01 -0.91
N LYS A 59 17.44 5.05 -1.44
CA LYS A 59 16.65 6.28 -1.59
C LYS A 59 16.13 6.81 -0.26
N PHE A 60 15.60 5.95 0.61
CA PHE A 60 14.87 6.36 1.81
C PHE A 60 15.67 6.26 3.11
N LEU A 61 16.71 5.41 3.16
CA LEU A 61 17.58 5.32 4.33
C LEU A 61 18.73 6.34 4.25
N PRO A 62 19.07 7.00 5.37
CA PRO A 62 20.22 7.89 5.45
C PRO A 62 21.54 7.23 5.05
N GLU A 63 22.51 8.04 4.59
CA GLU A 63 23.84 7.61 4.15
C GLU A 63 24.55 6.60 5.09
N PRO A 64 24.48 6.70 6.43
CA PRO A 64 25.09 5.70 7.31
C PRO A 64 24.62 4.25 7.10
N PHE A 65 23.43 4.03 6.51
CA PHE A 65 22.93 2.69 6.17
C PHE A 65 23.55 2.14 4.88
N HIS A 66 24.06 2.99 3.99
CA HIS A 66 24.46 2.62 2.63
C HIS A 66 25.58 1.60 2.61
N GLN A 67 26.49 1.64 3.59
CA GLN A 67 27.51 0.61 3.73
C GLN A 67 26.88 -0.78 3.94
N TYR A 68 25.96 -0.90 4.90
CA TYR A 68 25.28 -2.17 5.23
C TYR A 68 24.40 -2.69 4.09
N ILE A 69 23.85 -1.79 3.28
CA ILE A 69 23.08 -2.15 2.08
C ILE A 69 24.01 -2.71 1.00
N ASN A 70 25.11 -2.01 0.73
CA ASN A 70 26.02 -2.36 -0.36
C ASN A 70 26.86 -3.62 -0.08
N ASP A 71 27.24 -3.84 1.18
CA ASP A 71 27.99 -5.04 1.58
C ASP A 71 27.09 -6.25 1.90
N GLY A 72 25.77 -6.08 1.81
CA GLY A 72 24.80 -7.13 2.02
C GLY A 72 24.56 -7.50 3.48
N THR A 73 25.15 -6.77 4.44
CA THR A 73 25.13 -7.14 5.86
C THR A 73 23.90 -6.63 6.62
N LEU A 74 23.11 -5.74 6.00
CA LEU A 74 21.95 -5.09 6.63
C LEU A 74 21.02 -6.11 7.31
N ASN A 75 20.59 -7.17 6.62
CA ASN A 75 19.64 -8.16 7.14
C ASN A 75 20.17 -9.62 7.14
N THR A 76 21.45 -9.82 6.83
CA THR A 76 22.07 -11.17 6.74
C THR A 76 22.92 -11.52 7.96
N SER A 77 22.96 -10.66 8.96
CA SER A 77 23.64 -10.92 10.22
C SER A 77 22.83 -10.36 11.38
N TYR A 78 23.04 -10.92 12.57
CA TYR A 78 22.44 -10.35 13.77
C TYR A 78 22.95 -8.90 13.94
N PRO A 79 22.05 -7.90 14.01
CA PRO A 79 22.44 -6.50 13.91
C PRO A 79 23.31 -6.10 15.11
N SER A 80 24.40 -5.39 14.82
CA SER A 80 25.18 -4.71 15.86
C SER A 80 24.34 -3.70 16.63
N GLU A 81 24.72 -3.36 17.85
CA GLU A 81 24.03 -2.33 18.65
C GLU A 81 23.94 -0.99 17.90
N LYS A 82 25.01 -0.61 17.20
CA LYS A 82 25.02 0.59 16.35
C LYS A 82 23.93 0.54 15.28
N LEU A 83 23.87 -0.55 14.51
CA LEU A 83 22.87 -0.72 13.45
C LEU A 83 21.45 -0.76 14.03
N ARG A 84 21.25 -1.46 15.15
CA ARG A 84 19.97 -1.52 15.86
C ARG A 84 19.48 -0.12 16.28
N ASN A 85 20.36 0.68 16.87
CA ASN A 85 20.03 2.05 17.26
C ASN A 85 19.70 2.93 16.05
N MET A 86 20.42 2.77 14.94
CA MET A 86 20.10 3.47 13.69
C MET A 86 18.71 3.09 13.16
N ILE A 87 18.39 1.79 13.11
CA ILE A 87 17.09 1.27 12.66
C ILE A 87 15.97 1.81 13.54
N ASN A 88 16.10 1.71 14.86
CA ASN A 88 15.08 2.19 15.81
C ASN A 88 14.84 3.69 15.66
N ASN A 89 15.90 4.51 15.61
CA ASN A 89 15.77 5.95 15.39
C ASN A 89 15.08 6.31 14.07
N TRP A 90 15.30 5.52 13.01
CA TRP A 90 14.63 5.75 11.74
C TRP A 90 13.15 5.35 11.81
N LYS A 91 12.83 4.19 12.42
CA LYS A 91 11.45 3.72 12.64
C LYS A 91 10.64 4.72 13.47
N ASP A 92 11.21 5.26 14.55
CA ASP A 92 10.50 6.22 15.41
C ASP A 92 10.14 7.49 14.64
N LYS A 93 11.07 8.02 13.85
CA LYS A 93 10.81 9.18 12.98
C LYS A 93 9.79 8.87 11.90
N TYR A 94 9.87 7.69 11.29
CA TYR A 94 8.92 7.25 10.29
C TYR A 94 7.51 7.17 10.89
N ASN A 95 7.36 6.53 12.06
CA ASN A 95 6.07 6.40 12.75
C ASN A 95 5.47 7.76 13.10
N GLN A 96 6.26 8.71 13.60
CA GLN A 96 5.79 10.08 13.85
C GLN A 96 5.28 10.75 12.56
N GLN A 97 6.02 10.63 11.46
CA GLN A 97 5.60 11.18 10.16
C GLN A 97 4.31 10.54 9.66
N MET A 98 4.14 9.22 9.83
CA MET A 98 2.92 8.53 9.39
C MET A 98 1.73 8.89 10.24
N GLU A 99 1.89 8.97 11.57
CA GLU A 99 0.82 9.42 12.45
C GLU A 99 0.34 10.83 12.11
N GLU A 100 1.26 11.74 11.77
CA GLU A 100 0.91 13.10 11.33
C GLU A 100 0.16 13.08 9.99
N LEU A 101 0.66 12.33 9.01
CA LEU A 101 0.04 12.20 7.69
C LEU A 101 -1.38 11.63 7.78
N ASP A 102 -1.56 10.56 8.55
CA ASP A 102 -2.87 9.90 8.73
C ASP A 102 -3.85 10.83 9.45
N LYS A 103 -3.38 11.58 10.47
CA LYS A 103 -4.20 12.58 11.15
C LYS A 103 -4.64 13.69 10.20
N GLU A 104 -3.75 14.18 9.35
CA GLU A 104 -4.07 15.22 8.37
C GLU A 104 -5.09 14.72 7.33
N TYR A 105 -4.87 13.53 6.75
CA TYR A 105 -5.81 12.95 5.78
C TYR A 105 -7.18 12.72 6.42
N LEU A 106 -7.22 12.08 7.60
CA LEU A 106 -8.46 11.79 8.31
C LEU A 106 -9.20 13.08 8.69
N SER A 107 -8.49 14.12 9.12
CA SER A 107 -9.09 15.42 9.42
C SER A 107 -9.71 16.06 8.17
N ASN A 108 -9.02 16.01 7.03
CA ASN A 108 -9.52 16.55 5.77
C ASN A 108 -10.68 15.74 5.20
N TYR A 109 -10.61 14.41 5.26
CA TYR A 109 -11.73 13.56 4.89
C TYR A 109 -12.96 13.85 5.76
N ASN A 110 -12.83 13.82 7.08
CA ASN A 110 -13.96 14.05 7.98
C ASN A 110 -14.59 15.44 7.84
N SER A 111 -13.79 16.49 7.61
CA SER A 111 -14.32 17.85 7.41
C SER A 111 -15.07 18.04 6.09
N SER A 112 -14.90 17.12 5.14
CA SER A 112 -15.46 17.23 3.78
C SER A 112 -16.36 16.05 3.39
N LYS A 113 -16.49 15.04 4.27
CA LYS A 113 -17.29 13.82 4.10
C LYS A 113 -18.76 14.10 3.74
N ASP A 114 -19.35 15.14 4.33
CA ASP A 114 -20.76 15.50 4.09
C ASP A 114 -21.01 16.06 2.67
N LEU A 115 -19.95 16.42 1.94
CA LEU A 115 -20.03 16.86 0.55
C LEU A 115 -19.93 15.71 -0.45
N LEU A 116 -19.57 14.51 0.02
CA LEU A 116 -19.41 13.34 -0.83
C LEU A 116 -20.74 12.63 -1.07
N PRO A 117 -20.93 12.01 -2.25
CA PRO A 117 -22.03 11.08 -2.46
C PRO A 117 -22.02 9.95 -1.43
N PHE A 118 -23.21 9.53 -1.01
CA PHE A 118 -23.37 8.53 0.04
C PHE A 118 -22.67 7.19 -0.27
N ASN A 119 -22.67 6.76 -1.53
CA ASN A 119 -22.12 5.47 -1.91
C ASN A 119 -20.59 5.45 -1.89
N ILE A 120 -19.91 6.56 -2.20
CA ILE A 120 -18.44 6.62 -2.10
C ILE A 120 -17.99 6.69 -0.63
N VAL A 121 -18.79 7.33 0.22
CA VAL A 121 -18.59 7.30 1.68
C VAL A 121 -18.65 5.86 2.21
N LYS A 122 -19.67 5.10 1.80
CA LYS A 122 -19.79 3.68 2.17
C LYS A 122 -18.66 2.83 1.66
N LEU A 123 -18.21 3.07 0.42
CA LEU A 123 -17.10 2.31 -0.14
C LEU A 123 -15.82 2.49 0.69
N ASN A 124 -15.52 3.73 1.07
CA ASN A 124 -14.35 4.07 1.90
C ASN A 124 -14.41 3.44 3.31
N GLU A 125 -15.59 3.01 3.78
CA GLU A 125 -15.75 2.31 5.06
C GLU A 125 -15.50 0.79 4.96
N ILE A 126 -15.53 0.21 3.76
CA ILE A 126 -15.47 -1.25 3.55
C ILE A 126 -14.03 -1.77 3.34
N SER A 127 -13.04 -0.89 3.13
CA SER A 127 -11.65 -1.23 2.79
C SER A 127 -11.50 -2.18 1.60
N LEU A 128 -10.98 -1.66 0.49
CA LEU A 128 -10.69 -2.49 -0.69
C LEU A 128 -9.25 -3.04 -0.68
N HIS A 129 -8.46 -2.82 0.36
CA HIS A 129 -7.07 -3.29 0.44
C HIS A 129 -6.97 -4.80 0.11
N ASP A 130 -6.04 -5.15 -0.76
CA ASP A 130 -5.80 -6.49 -1.33
C ASP A 130 -6.94 -7.05 -2.20
N SER A 131 -7.90 -6.22 -2.64
CA SER A 131 -8.85 -6.65 -3.69
C SER A 131 -8.18 -6.60 -5.07
N ASN A 132 -8.33 -7.66 -5.86
CA ASN A 132 -7.72 -7.81 -7.17
C ASN A 132 -8.65 -7.33 -8.30
N VAL A 133 -8.13 -6.54 -9.24
CA VAL A 133 -8.89 -6.13 -10.42
C VAL A 133 -9.00 -7.26 -11.44
N ILE A 134 -10.17 -7.87 -11.55
CA ILE A 134 -10.44 -8.96 -12.50
C ILE A 134 -10.68 -8.42 -13.92
N SER A 135 -11.45 -7.36 -14.03
CA SER A 135 -11.78 -6.73 -15.31
C SER A 135 -12.22 -5.29 -15.15
N ILE A 136 -12.14 -4.55 -16.25
CA ILE A 136 -12.68 -3.19 -16.38
C ILE A 136 -13.58 -3.12 -17.61
N GLU A 137 -14.65 -2.34 -17.53
CA GLU A 137 -15.56 -2.10 -18.65
C GLU A 137 -15.84 -0.60 -18.79
N ASN A 138 -16.05 -0.17 -20.03
CA ASN A 138 -16.49 1.19 -20.40
C ASN A 138 -17.79 1.10 -21.21
N PRO A 139 -18.95 0.79 -20.59
CA PRO A 139 -20.18 0.56 -21.33
C PRO A 139 -20.64 1.79 -22.12
N THR A 140 -20.36 2.98 -21.60
CA THR A 140 -20.69 4.29 -22.19
C THR A 140 -19.58 5.29 -21.90
N ASN A 141 -19.64 6.47 -22.53
CA ASN A 141 -18.65 7.53 -22.29
C ASN A 141 -18.69 8.11 -20.86
N ASP A 142 -19.76 7.87 -20.11
CA ASP A 142 -20.00 8.42 -18.76
C ASP A 142 -20.11 7.33 -17.68
N THR A 143 -19.85 6.07 -18.02
CA THR A 143 -19.88 4.94 -17.09
C THR A 143 -18.59 4.14 -17.17
N PHE A 144 -17.94 3.95 -16.02
CA PHE A 144 -16.76 3.09 -15.86
C PHE A 144 -17.09 1.99 -14.86
N VAL A 145 -16.67 0.75 -15.13
CA VAL A 145 -16.92 -0.40 -14.25
C VAL A 145 -15.61 -1.09 -13.90
N ILE A 146 -15.41 -1.40 -12.62
CA ILE A 146 -14.33 -2.26 -12.14
C ILE A 146 -14.96 -3.48 -11.47
N TYR A 147 -14.48 -4.67 -11.84
CA TYR A 147 -14.80 -5.92 -11.15
C TYR A 147 -13.62 -6.31 -10.29
N LEU A 148 -13.89 -6.53 -9.01
CA LEU A 148 -12.92 -6.89 -8.00
C LEU A 148 -13.21 -8.30 -7.48
N ASP A 149 -12.16 -9.09 -7.40
CA ASP A 149 -12.09 -10.27 -6.54
C ASP A 149 -11.58 -9.81 -5.18
N CYS A 150 -12.36 -10.08 -4.14
CA CYS A 150 -12.11 -9.66 -2.78
C CYS A 150 -11.73 -10.85 -1.88
N GLU A 151 -11.57 -12.06 -2.44
CA GLU A 151 -11.07 -13.20 -1.67
C GLU A 151 -9.68 -12.92 -1.09
N GLY A 152 -9.56 -13.04 0.24
CA GLY A 152 -8.32 -12.75 0.96
C GLY A 152 -8.12 -11.27 1.30
N GLY A 153 -9.04 -10.38 0.89
CA GLY A 153 -9.07 -8.99 1.30
C GLY A 153 -9.57 -8.80 2.74
N PHE A 154 -9.43 -7.58 3.25
CA PHE A 154 -9.88 -7.20 4.60
C PHE A 154 -11.35 -6.74 4.63
N ASN A 155 -12.23 -7.41 3.88
CA ASN A 155 -13.65 -7.09 3.80
C ASN A 155 -14.55 -8.34 3.76
N ASP A 156 -15.85 -8.14 3.93
CA ASP A 156 -16.84 -9.23 4.03
C ASP A 156 -17.35 -9.75 2.67
N PHE A 157 -16.73 -9.33 1.56
CA PHE A 157 -17.17 -9.64 0.21
C PHE A 157 -16.21 -10.64 -0.47
N SER A 158 -16.78 -11.55 -1.27
CA SER A 158 -16.01 -12.36 -2.22
C SER A 158 -15.78 -11.62 -3.53
N GLU A 159 -16.75 -10.83 -3.95
CA GLU A 159 -16.71 -10.09 -5.21
C GLU A 159 -17.35 -8.72 -5.01
N ILE A 160 -16.75 -7.68 -5.60
CA ILE A 160 -17.32 -6.33 -5.64
C ILE A 160 -17.31 -5.83 -7.08
N LYS A 161 -18.43 -5.28 -7.52
CA LYS A 161 -18.54 -4.51 -8.76
C LYS A 161 -18.75 -3.04 -8.43
N LEU A 162 -17.82 -2.22 -8.90
CA LEU A 162 -17.86 -0.77 -8.79
C LEU A 162 -18.33 -0.18 -10.11
N THR A 163 -19.47 0.51 -10.11
CA THR A 163 -19.99 1.20 -11.30
C THR A 163 -19.97 2.71 -11.05
N PHE A 164 -19.01 3.40 -11.64
CA PHE A 164 -18.90 4.85 -11.61
C PHE A 164 -19.87 5.48 -12.61
N LYS A 165 -20.59 6.51 -12.19
CA LYS A 165 -21.62 7.21 -12.98
C LYS A 165 -21.25 8.67 -13.19
N GLY A 166 -21.61 9.20 -14.37
CA GLY A 166 -21.34 10.59 -14.72
C GLY A 166 -19.84 10.90 -14.82
N VAL A 167 -19.04 9.91 -15.23
CA VAL A 167 -17.57 10.02 -15.30
C VAL A 167 -17.15 11.19 -16.17
N LYS A 168 -16.29 12.07 -15.65
CA LYS A 168 -15.74 13.24 -16.37
C LYS A 168 -14.28 13.09 -16.72
N GLU A 169 -13.54 12.38 -15.89
CA GLU A 169 -12.09 12.21 -16.05
C GLU A 169 -11.70 10.82 -15.55
N ILE A 170 -10.85 10.15 -16.34
CA ILE A 170 -10.10 8.99 -15.91
C ILE A 170 -8.65 9.24 -16.30
N SER A 171 -7.74 9.09 -15.35
CA SER A 171 -6.30 9.07 -15.59
C SER A 171 -5.75 7.73 -15.15
N MET A 172 -5.26 6.96 -16.10
CA MET A 172 -4.76 5.61 -15.92
C MET A 172 -3.66 5.35 -16.96
N PRO A 173 -2.37 5.37 -16.58
CA PRO A 173 -1.25 5.31 -17.52
C PRO A 173 -1.11 3.93 -18.20
N GLU A 174 -1.56 2.87 -17.55
CA GLU A 174 -1.47 1.47 -17.99
C GLU A 174 -2.70 0.68 -17.54
N ASN A 175 -2.90 -0.53 -18.06
CA ASN A 175 -4.03 -1.36 -17.64
C ASN A 175 -3.86 -1.83 -16.19
N ILE A 176 -4.86 -1.58 -15.34
CA ILE A 176 -4.87 -1.98 -13.92
C ILE A 176 -5.34 -3.42 -13.69
N LYS A 177 -5.73 -4.16 -14.74
CA LYS A 177 -6.15 -5.56 -14.62
C LYS A 177 -5.05 -6.42 -13.99
N GLY A 178 -5.46 -7.22 -13.01
CA GLY A 178 -4.61 -8.07 -12.21
C GLY A 178 -4.00 -7.35 -11.02
N GLY A 179 -4.13 -6.02 -10.92
CA GLY A 179 -3.58 -5.25 -9.82
C GLY A 179 -4.40 -5.35 -8.55
N PHE A 180 -3.69 -5.45 -7.43
CA PHE A 180 -4.23 -5.37 -6.09
C PHE A 180 -4.36 -3.92 -5.65
N TRP A 181 -5.51 -3.60 -5.09
CA TRP A 181 -5.80 -2.29 -4.51
C TRP A 181 -4.99 -2.11 -3.22
N LEU A 182 -4.12 -1.12 -3.20
CA LEU A 182 -3.25 -0.85 -2.05
C LEU A 182 -3.88 0.21 -1.14
N TYR A 183 -4.14 1.39 -1.70
CA TYR A 183 -4.64 2.52 -0.94
C TYR A 183 -5.51 3.40 -1.81
N ASP A 184 -6.45 4.10 -1.18
CA ASP A 184 -7.29 5.08 -1.85
C ASP A 184 -7.49 6.36 -1.05
N GLU A 185 -7.79 7.42 -1.80
CA GLU A 185 -8.16 8.72 -1.28
C GLU A 185 -9.39 9.23 -2.01
N VAL A 186 -10.33 9.81 -1.26
CA VAL A 186 -11.52 10.42 -1.83
C VAL A 186 -11.61 11.90 -1.46
N TYR A 187 -11.90 12.72 -2.46
CA TYR A 187 -12.08 14.16 -2.32
C TYR A 187 -13.41 14.60 -2.95
N PRO A 188 -14.16 15.51 -2.33
CA PRO A 188 -15.34 16.07 -2.97
C PRO A 188 -14.95 17.01 -4.12
N THR A 189 -15.79 17.04 -5.14
CA THR A 189 -15.68 17.98 -6.25
C THR A 189 -17.00 18.77 -6.38
N LYS A 190 -17.06 19.72 -7.32
CA LYS A 190 -18.30 20.49 -7.57
C LYS A 190 -19.49 19.64 -8.02
N ILE A 191 -19.22 18.46 -8.59
CA ILE A 191 -20.21 17.62 -9.28
C ILE A 191 -20.34 16.22 -8.69
N GLY A 192 -19.53 15.87 -7.69
CA GLY A 192 -19.45 14.53 -7.13
C GLY A 192 -18.16 14.35 -6.38
N PHE A 193 -17.30 13.41 -6.80
CA PHE A 193 -16.06 13.09 -6.13
C PHE A 193 -14.90 12.84 -7.10
N GLU A 194 -13.70 12.88 -6.54
CA GLU A 194 -12.44 12.47 -7.13
C GLU A 194 -11.87 11.34 -6.26
N LEU A 195 -11.63 10.18 -6.87
CA LEU A 195 -11.04 9.01 -6.22
C LEU A 195 -9.66 8.78 -6.81
N HIS A 196 -8.66 8.66 -5.93
CA HIS A 196 -7.32 8.21 -6.24
C HIS A 196 -7.11 6.81 -5.69
N VAL A 197 -6.48 5.94 -6.46
CA VAL A 197 -6.16 4.57 -6.06
C VAL A 197 -4.73 4.26 -6.46
N LEU A 198 -4.00 3.57 -5.58
CA LEU A 198 -2.70 2.98 -5.89
C LEU A 198 -2.86 1.48 -6.08
N PHE A 199 -2.46 0.96 -7.24
CA PHE A 199 -2.42 -0.48 -7.54
C PHE A 199 -0.98 -1.01 -7.55
N ASP A 200 -0.76 -2.25 -7.14
CA ASP A 200 0.58 -2.83 -6.95
C ASP A 200 1.39 -3.11 -8.23
N ILE A 201 0.81 -3.03 -9.44
CA ILE A 201 1.50 -3.47 -10.67
C ILE A 201 1.79 -2.33 -11.65
N PRO A 202 2.98 -1.70 -11.68
CA PRO A 202 4.06 -1.69 -10.68
C PRO A 202 4.02 -0.39 -9.85
N PHE A 203 2.97 -0.21 -9.05
CA PHE A 203 2.55 1.08 -8.46
C PHE A 203 1.93 2.03 -9.48
N ILE A 204 0.79 1.63 -10.06
CA ILE A 204 -0.03 2.47 -10.94
C ILE A 204 -0.90 3.39 -10.10
N GLU A 205 -0.83 4.69 -10.37
CA GLU A 205 -1.75 5.67 -9.82
C GLU A 205 -2.96 5.80 -10.76
N PHE A 206 -4.12 5.41 -10.26
CA PHE A 206 -5.41 5.55 -10.93
C PHE A 206 -6.15 6.74 -10.33
N LYS A 207 -6.75 7.57 -11.18
CA LYS A 207 -7.63 8.67 -10.77
C LYS A 207 -8.92 8.60 -11.57
N ILE A 208 -10.05 8.80 -10.90
CA ILE A 208 -11.36 8.96 -11.54
C ILE A 208 -12.14 10.11 -10.91
N VAL A 209 -12.77 10.93 -11.74
CA VAL A 209 -13.73 11.97 -11.32
C VAL A 209 -15.11 11.57 -11.81
N ALA A 210 -16.06 11.39 -10.89
CA ALA A 210 -17.40 10.90 -11.18
C ALA A 210 -18.46 11.60 -10.31
N GLU A 211 -19.72 11.53 -10.74
CA GLU A 211 -20.86 12.12 -10.01
C GLU A 211 -21.30 11.22 -8.86
N ASP A 212 -21.32 9.90 -9.07
CA ASP A 212 -21.69 8.90 -8.06
C ASP A 212 -21.06 7.53 -8.40
N ILE A 213 -21.17 6.58 -7.47
CA ILE A 213 -20.75 5.20 -7.61
C ILE A 213 -21.86 4.26 -7.15
N VAL A 214 -22.03 3.14 -7.83
CA VAL A 214 -22.85 2.02 -7.35
C VAL A 214 -21.91 0.89 -6.95
N VAL A 215 -22.08 0.39 -5.73
CA VAL A 215 -21.28 -0.70 -5.16
C VAL A 215 -22.19 -1.91 -5.03
N GLU A 216 -21.90 -2.96 -5.80
CA GLU A 216 -22.63 -4.22 -5.76
C GLU A 216 -21.67 -5.30 -5.23
N GLY A 217 -21.94 -5.83 -4.05
CA GLY A 217 -21.09 -6.83 -3.40
C GLY A 217 -21.80 -8.18 -3.25
N LYS A 218 -21.04 -9.26 -3.35
CA LYS A 218 -21.47 -10.61 -3.01
C LYS A 218 -20.75 -11.03 -1.72
N ASN A 219 -21.52 -11.36 -0.68
CA ASN A 219 -20.95 -11.77 0.60
C ASN A 219 -20.22 -13.12 0.47
N LEU A 220 -19.26 -13.35 1.37
CA LEU A 220 -18.57 -14.64 1.54
C LEU A 220 -19.52 -15.78 1.95
#